data_AF-G9EK81-F1
#
_entry.id   AF-G9EK81-F1
#
_cell.length_a   1.000
_cell.length_b   1.000
_cell.length_c   1.000
_cell.angle_alpha   90.00
_cell.angle_beta   90.00
_cell.angle_gamma   90.00
#
_symmetry.space_group_name_H-M   'P 1'
#
loop_
_entity.id
_entity.type
_entity.pdbx_description
1 polymer ?
#
loop_
_entity_poly.entity_id
_entity_poly.type
_entity_poly.pdbx_seq_one_letter_code
_entity_poly.pdbx_strand_id
1 'polypeptide(L)'
;MAICLFTTKCYDGSGDVVQTVKIADFIQKFIASSELEELKNETVIIVVKDDENKEIVNRFVKVINPNIQVKIISEFKAEDHEINCCIEAGYSHFEWEKEFSLEEAKLPIIVMPEYDNDVNRKSVLRILGGFDKKRGDVGVIPSPALLTATKGEIISSEVLQNAFEQLDPKIKSYLGKDFESYLAYRAQRDFTYQYSHDRTKYPTFYSNHMPYKPWNSEKETTKGKKYTPVEFFLQEHAMLMGNSAKSQDVLCIGENFEGKLKALVMLKEDLIKKGYTRISFIDIDKKNEQVIHERDTEDTGHKEYRVLYSESMPFSSMQVLPLIATDIVGVTGDQSLVEAMSAKKLVTYECVDHKKNFAWGYLKAVQREVSETVLEGTSSEEVLLLARFLIKPTYGFDKVEYKPEEISRLLSNRNTVEALKNINRQLVEKSQYFASIEKMLVSEVLPYIKHQNAKGLGFSKIPVGSNNKVVKLLRTLYTEVSNNKTNSPQWNKRFDAATQLYQLANKEVIRQENSPYIKAQLEIIKQNKPSWFELSLITQILDVLSLGLIPIIRHLFFTPDNTMTYLKKIEEELEPSYIKWRSSNLA
;
A
#
# COMPACT_ATOMS: atom_id res chain seq x y z
N MET A 1 -18.78 -0.17 -19.91
CA MET A 1 -18.94 -0.57 -18.50
C MET A 1 -17.70 -0.14 -17.73
N ALA A 2 -17.76 -0.06 -16.41
CA ALA A 2 -16.67 0.41 -15.57
C ALA A 2 -16.12 -0.68 -14.65
N ILE A 3 -14.79 -0.78 -14.56
CA ILE A 3 -14.09 -1.49 -13.50
C ILE A 3 -13.62 -0.45 -12.48
N CYS A 4 -14.21 -0.50 -11.29
CA CYS A 4 -14.01 0.47 -10.23
C CYS A 4 -12.96 -0.05 -9.23
N LEU A 5 -11.92 0.72 -9.01
CA LEU A 5 -10.94 0.48 -7.95
C LEU A 5 -11.15 1.50 -6.84
N PHE A 6 -11.37 1.01 -5.63
CA PHE A 6 -11.56 1.83 -4.45
C PHE A 6 -10.25 1.96 -3.68
N THR A 7 -9.95 3.19 -3.23
CA THR A 7 -8.78 3.47 -2.40
C THR A 7 -9.00 4.66 -1.48
N THR A 8 -8.37 4.59 -0.31
CA THR A 8 -8.28 5.69 0.66
C THR A 8 -6.83 5.86 1.08
N LYS A 9 -6.43 7.09 1.39
CA LYS A 9 -5.17 7.34 2.08
C LYS A 9 -5.32 6.90 3.53
N CYS A 10 -4.86 5.70 3.86
CA CYS A 10 -4.78 5.24 5.24
C CYS A 10 -3.46 5.69 5.89
N TYR A 11 -3.51 5.98 7.20
CA TYR A 11 -2.33 6.20 8.06
C TYR A 11 -1.24 7.17 7.53
N ASP A 12 -1.66 8.21 6.79
CA ASP A 12 -0.84 9.29 6.17
C ASP A 12 -0.03 8.93 4.91
N GLY A 13 0.03 7.67 4.48
CA GLY A 13 0.87 7.23 3.37
C GLY A 13 0.18 7.30 2.01
N SER A 14 0.91 7.66 0.95
CA SER A 14 0.44 7.48 -0.43
C SER A 14 0.65 6.06 -0.97
N GLY A 15 1.14 5.12 -0.14
CA GLY A 15 1.46 3.75 -0.55
C GLY A 15 0.24 3.00 -1.10
N ASP A 16 -0.89 3.06 -0.38
CA ASP A 16 -2.16 2.46 -0.82
C ASP A 16 -2.58 3.03 -2.18
N VAL A 17 -2.50 4.37 -2.34
CA VAL A 17 -2.82 5.05 -3.60
C VAL A 17 -1.91 4.58 -4.74
N VAL A 18 -0.59 4.47 -4.50
CA VAL A 18 0.36 3.98 -5.51
C VAL A 18 0.02 2.54 -5.92
N GLN A 19 -0.30 1.69 -4.95
CA GLN A 19 -0.72 0.32 -5.19
C GLN A 19 -1.98 0.27 -6.06
N THR A 20 -3.01 1.03 -5.71
CA THR A 20 -4.24 1.14 -6.50
C THR A 20 -3.95 1.56 -7.94
N VAL A 21 -3.15 2.62 -8.14
CA VAL A 21 -2.85 3.15 -9.47
C VAL A 21 -2.09 2.13 -10.32
N LYS A 22 -1.19 1.37 -9.71
CA LYS A 22 -0.46 0.28 -10.39
C LYS A 22 -1.35 -0.90 -10.76
N ILE A 23 -2.26 -1.30 -9.87
CA ILE A 23 -3.24 -2.35 -10.18
C ILE A 23 -4.17 -1.89 -11.31
N ALA A 24 -4.64 -0.64 -11.26
CA ALA A 24 -5.45 -0.03 -12.32
C ALA A 24 -4.71 -0.01 -13.66
N ASP A 25 -3.44 0.39 -13.69
CA ASP A 25 -2.60 0.39 -14.89
C ASP A 25 -2.45 -1.02 -15.48
N PHE A 26 -2.23 -2.04 -14.65
CA PHE A 26 -2.16 -3.42 -15.12
C PHE A 26 -3.47 -3.89 -15.75
N ILE A 27 -4.60 -3.66 -15.07
CA ILE A 27 -5.93 -4.04 -15.58
C ILE A 27 -6.20 -3.32 -16.91
N GLN A 28 -5.90 -2.03 -17.01
CA GLN A 28 -6.08 -1.24 -18.23
C GLN A 28 -5.23 -1.76 -19.40
N LYS A 29 -3.96 -2.11 -19.14
CA LYS A 29 -3.07 -2.72 -20.15
C LYS A 29 -3.57 -4.09 -20.58
N PHE A 30 -4.02 -4.91 -19.63
CA PHE A 30 -4.60 -6.21 -19.93
C PHE A 30 -5.81 -6.09 -20.84
N ILE A 31 -6.77 -5.21 -20.51
CA ILE A 31 -7.95 -4.92 -21.33
C ILE A 31 -7.53 -4.51 -22.75
N ALA A 32 -6.59 -3.57 -22.88
CA ALA A 32 -6.13 -3.09 -24.17
C ALA A 32 -5.47 -4.19 -25.02
N SER A 33 -4.80 -5.14 -24.38
CA SER A 33 -4.16 -6.29 -25.05
C SER A 33 -5.08 -7.50 -25.26
N SER A 34 -6.30 -7.48 -24.72
CA SER A 34 -7.18 -8.65 -24.72
C SER A 34 -7.83 -8.90 -26.08
N GLU A 35 -7.85 -10.15 -26.52
CA GLU A 35 -8.63 -10.58 -27.69
C GLU A 35 -10.14 -10.70 -27.39
N LEU A 36 -10.54 -10.57 -26.12
CA LEU A 36 -11.93 -10.66 -25.70
C LEU A 36 -12.66 -9.34 -25.99
N GLU A 37 -13.51 -9.34 -27.01
CA GLU A 37 -14.30 -8.16 -27.42
C GLU A 37 -15.14 -7.56 -26.29
N GLU A 38 -15.64 -8.39 -25.38
CA GLU A 38 -16.41 -7.97 -24.20
C GLU A 38 -15.62 -7.07 -23.24
N LEU A 39 -14.29 -7.21 -23.18
CA LEU A 39 -13.44 -6.39 -22.31
C LEU A 39 -13.06 -5.06 -22.96
N LYS A 40 -13.10 -4.93 -24.30
CA LYS A 40 -12.62 -3.73 -25.00
C LYS A 40 -13.45 -2.47 -24.71
N ASN A 41 -14.68 -2.64 -24.21
CA ASN A 41 -15.58 -1.54 -23.82
C ASN A 41 -15.52 -1.22 -22.32
N GLU A 42 -14.59 -1.83 -21.58
CA GLU A 42 -14.37 -1.56 -20.16
C GLU A 42 -13.49 -0.33 -19.94
N THR A 43 -13.90 0.52 -19.02
CA THR A 43 -13.12 1.68 -18.57
C THR A 43 -12.67 1.45 -17.13
N VAL A 44 -11.37 1.65 -16.86
CA VAL A 44 -10.84 1.58 -15.49
C VAL A 44 -10.98 2.93 -14.79
N ILE A 45 -11.66 2.93 -13.65
CA ILE A 45 -11.92 4.14 -12.85
C ILE A 45 -11.43 3.91 -11.42
N ILE A 46 -10.59 4.80 -10.93
CA ILE A 46 -10.24 4.86 -9.50
C ILE A 46 -11.22 5.80 -8.81
N VAL A 47 -11.90 5.29 -7.79
CA VAL A 47 -12.87 6.03 -6.99
C VAL A 47 -12.27 6.29 -5.60
N VAL A 48 -12.29 7.56 -5.21
CA VAL A 48 -11.77 8.06 -3.92
C VAL A 48 -12.85 8.79 -3.14
N LYS A 49 -12.66 8.94 -1.84
CA LYS A 49 -13.58 9.66 -0.93
C LYS A 49 -13.71 11.15 -1.32
N ASP A 50 -14.89 11.74 -1.14
CA ASP A 50 -15.17 13.14 -1.56
C ASP A 50 -14.30 14.19 -0.87
N ASP A 51 -13.99 13.96 0.39
CA ASP A 51 -13.22 14.87 1.25
C ASP A 51 -11.71 14.60 1.23
N GLU A 52 -11.24 13.63 0.44
CA GLU A 52 -9.83 13.22 0.45
C GLU A 52 -9.28 12.80 -0.93
N ASN A 53 -7.97 12.92 -1.08
CA ASN A 53 -7.15 12.11 -2.00
C ASN A 53 -7.28 12.33 -3.51
N LYS A 54 -8.32 12.97 -4.08
CA LYS A 54 -8.43 13.14 -5.54
C LYS A 54 -7.19 13.78 -6.17
N GLU A 55 -6.70 14.85 -5.57
CA GLU A 55 -5.48 15.53 -6.04
C GLU A 55 -4.24 14.63 -5.93
N ILE A 56 -4.13 13.87 -4.84
CA ILE A 56 -3.03 12.94 -4.59
C ILE A 56 -3.05 11.83 -5.66
N VAL A 57 -4.19 11.15 -5.82
CA VAL A 57 -4.35 10.08 -6.83
C VAL A 57 -4.15 10.62 -8.24
N ASN A 58 -4.68 11.80 -8.58
CA ASN A 58 -4.46 12.44 -9.88
C ASN A 58 -2.98 12.68 -10.17
N ARG A 59 -2.19 13.08 -9.17
CA ARG A 59 -0.73 13.25 -9.33
C ARG A 59 -0.08 11.92 -9.74
N PHE A 60 -0.46 10.81 -9.10
CA PHE A 60 0.07 9.48 -9.43
C PHE A 60 -0.38 8.97 -10.79
N VAL A 61 -1.68 9.09 -11.08
CA VAL A 61 -2.27 8.70 -12.37
C VAL A 61 -1.62 9.45 -13.53
N LYS A 62 -1.43 10.77 -13.40
CA LYS A 62 -0.77 11.59 -14.42
C LYS A 62 0.64 11.09 -14.77
N VAL A 63 1.37 10.57 -13.78
CA VAL A 63 2.74 10.07 -13.94
C VAL A 63 2.76 8.64 -14.47
N ILE A 64 1.87 7.76 -13.97
CA ILE A 64 1.90 6.32 -14.27
C ILE A 64 1.14 6.00 -15.56
N ASN A 65 -0.11 6.45 -15.66
CA ASN A 65 -0.96 6.22 -16.82
C ASN A 65 -2.09 7.27 -16.86
N PRO A 66 -1.95 8.33 -17.66
CA PRO A 66 -2.90 9.45 -17.68
C PRO A 66 -4.28 9.08 -18.23
N ASN A 67 -4.46 7.88 -18.78
CA ASN A 67 -5.74 7.42 -19.31
C ASN A 67 -6.66 6.83 -18.22
N ILE A 68 -6.14 6.55 -17.02
CA ILE A 68 -6.95 6.08 -15.90
C ILE A 68 -7.79 7.24 -15.38
N GLN A 69 -9.10 7.05 -15.24
CA GLN A 69 -9.96 8.08 -14.67
C GLN A 69 -9.90 8.05 -13.15
N VAL A 70 -9.86 9.23 -12.51
CA VAL A 70 -9.97 9.37 -11.05
C VAL A 70 -11.19 10.21 -10.73
N LYS A 71 -12.10 9.67 -9.93
CA LYS A 71 -13.33 10.34 -9.53
C LYS A 71 -13.49 10.31 -8.02
N ILE A 72 -14.04 11.40 -7.50
CA ILE A 72 -14.59 11.36 -6.14
C ILE A 72 -15.96 10.68 -6.17
N ILE A 73 -16.43 10.21 -5.01
CA ILE A 73 -17.69 9.46 -4.87
C ILE A 73 -18.87 10.20 -5.50
N SER A 74 -19.03 11.48 -5.20
CA SER A 74 -20.09 12.34 -5.70
C SER A 74 -20.09 12.48 -7.22
N GLU A 75 -18.93 12.70 -7.83
CA GLU A 75 -18.76 12.75 -9.29
C GLU A 75 -19.11 11.40 -9.93
N PHE A 76 -18.58 10.32 -9.35
CA PHE A 76 -18.83 8.98 -9.86
C PHE A 76 -20.32 8.63 -9.82
N LYS A 77 -21.02 8.98 -8.72
CA LYS A 77 -22.47 8.78 -8.57
C LYS A 77 -23.30 9.64 -9.54
N ALA A 78 -22.83 10.85 -9.86
CA ALA A 78 -23.55 11.77 -10.76
C ALA A 78 -23.56 11.30 -12.22
N GLU A 79 -22.57 10.50 -12.63
CA GLU A 79 -22.37 10.12 -14.02
C GLU A 79 -23.05 8.79 -14.43
N ASP A 80 -23.81 8.15 -13.53
CA ASP A 80 -24.60 6.91 -13.78
C ASP A 80 -23.81 5.82 -14.53
N HIS A 81 -22.59 5.54 -14.06
CA HIS A 81 -21.74 4.50 -14.65
C HIS A 81 -22.37 3.12 -14.49
N GLU A 82 -22.43 2.36 -15.58
CA GLU A 82 -22.72 0.92 -15.53
C GLU A 82 -21.46 0.18 -15.06
N ILE A 83 -21.50 -0.35 -13.83
CA ILE A 83 -20.36 -1.02 -13.22
C ILE A 83 -20.36 -2.49 -13.62
N ASN A 84 -19.22 -3.00 -14.05
CA ASN A 84 -19.00 -4.44 -14.25
C ASN A 84 -18.33 -5.07 -13.03
N CYS A 85 -17.32 -4.39 -12.47
CA CYS A 85 -16.51 -4.94 -11.39
C CYS A 85 -16.11 -3.84 -10.40
N CYS A 86 -16.00 -4.23 -9.13
CA CYS A 86 -15.52 -3.39 -8.03
C CYS A 86 -14.38 -4.13 -7.31
N ILE A 87 -13.29 -3.43 -7.03
CA ILE A 87 -12.08 -3.96 -6.38
C ILE A 87 -11.66 -2.97 -5.30
N GLU A 88 -11.45 -3.43 -4.07
CA GLU A 88 -10.80 -2.61 -3.04
C GLU A 88 -9.29 -2.87 -3.13
N ALA A 89 -8.51 -1.90 -3.58
CA ALA A 89 -7.09 -2.07 -3.90
C ALA A 89 -6.23 -1.19 -2.98
N GLY A 90 -5.91 -1.72 -1.80
CA GLY A 90 -5.40 -0.99 -0.64
C GLY A 90 -6.40 -1.13 0.51
N TYR A 91 -5.91 -1.32 1.75
CA TYR A 91 -6.83 -1.49 2.88
C TYR A 91 -7.48 -0.16 3.22
N SER A 92 -8.80 -0.06 3.06
CA SER A 92 -9.53 1.13 3.48
C SER A 92 -10.28 0.87 4.79
N HIS A 93 -10.18 1.80 5.73
CA HIS A 93 -11.09 1.84 6.89
C HIS A 93 -12.49 2.34 6.50
N PHE A 94 -12.78 2.41 5.21
CA PHE A 94 -14.01 2.96 4.66
C PHE A 94 -14.92 1.82 4.19
N GLU A 95 -16.20 1.90 4.55
CA GLU A 95 -17.18 0.87 4.21
C GLU A 95 -17.76 1.10 2.81
N TRP A 96 -16.92 0.88 1.79
CA TRP A 96 -17.30 1.03 0.36
C TRP A 96 -18.59 0.28 0.00
N GLU A 97 -18.78 -0.89 0.60
CA GLU A 97 -19.98 -1.71 0.42
C GLU A 97 -21.26 -0.97 0.82
N LYS A 98 -21.24 -0.21 1.91
CA LYS A 98 -22.40 0.59 2.34
C LYS A 98 -22.59 1.80 1.45
N GLU A 99 -21.50 2.50 1.13
CA GLU A 99 -21.54 3.74 0.36
C GLU A 99 -22.09 3.56 -1.06
N PHE A 100 -21.82 2.40 -1.67
CA PHE A 100 -22.28 2.03 -3.00
C PHE A 100 -23.45 1.03 -2.99
N SER A 101 -24.03 0.74 -1.82
CA SER A 101 -25.13 -0.24 -1.68
C SER A 101 -24.81 -1.61 -2.30
N LEU A 102 -23.56 -2.05 -2.17
CA LEU A 102 -23.05 -3.31 -2.71
C LEU A 102 -23.29 -4.48 -1.75
N GLU A 103 -24.39 -4.46 -0.96
CA GLU A 103 -24.63 -5.30 0.24
C GLU A 103 -24.57 -6.84 0.01
N GLU A 104 -24.42 -7.31 -1.24
CA GLU A 104 -24.22 -8.72 -1.59
C GLU A 104 -22.95 -9.01 -2.42
N ALA A 105 -22.20 -7.98 -2.83
CA ALA A 105 -21.00 -8.15 -3.64
C ALA A 105 -19.81 -8.49 -2.74
N LYS A 106 -19.29 -9.72 -2.85
CA LYS A 106 -17.96 -10.05 -2.31
C LYS A 106 -16.91 -9.36 -3.16
N LEU A 107 -16.59 -8.12 -2.79
CA LEU A 107 -15.55 -7.37 -3.48
C LEU A 107 -14.20 -8.05 -3.22
N PRO A 108 -13.43 -8.41 -4.25
CA PRO A 108 -12.04 -8.79 -4.04
C PRO A 108 -11.33 -7.61 -3.39
N ILE A 109 -10.76 -7.86 -2.21
CA ILE A 109 -9.94 -6.89 -1.50
C ILE A 109 -8.49 -7.29 -1.71
N ILE A 110 -7.76 -6.48 -2.47
CA ILE A 110 -6.34 -6.63 -2.68
C ILE A 110 -5.65 -5.76 -1.64
N VAL A 111 -5.15 -6.38 -0.57
CA VAL A 111 -4.46 -5.66 0.50
C VAL A 111 -2.95 -5.68 0.30
N MET A 112 -2.28 -4.61 0.72
CA MET A 112 -0.82 -4.69 0.92
C MET A 112 -0.54 -5.77 1.99
N PRO A 113 0.45 -6.63 1.80
CA PRO A 113 0.79 -7.70 2.73
C PRO A 113 1.06 -7.26 4.17
N GLU A 114 1.55 -6.03 4.41
CA GLU A 114 1.75 -5.51 5.77
C GLU A 114 0.46 -5.37 6.59
N TYR A 115 -0.70 -5.24 5.93
CA TYR A 115 -2.00 -5.13 6.59
C TYR A 115 -2.66 -6.50 6.82
N ASP A 116 -2.02 -7.62 6.46
CA ASP A 116 -2.62 -8.95 6.49
C ASP A 116 -3.14 -9.37 7.89
N ASN A 117 -2.54 -8.84 8.96
CA ASN A 117 -2.99 -9.13 10.33
C ASN A 117 -4.17 -8.26 10.78
N ASP A 118 -4.41 -7.13 10.10
CA ASP A 118 -5.43 -6.14 10.49
C ASP A 118 -6.75 -6.36 9.74
N VAL A 119 -6.75 -7.14 8.65
CA VAL A 119 -7.92 -7.35 7.79
C VAL A 119 -8.55 -8.74 8.02
N ASN A 120 -9.58 -8.80 8.85
CA ASN A 120 -10.38 -10.03 9.06
C ASN A 120 -11.59 -10.08 8.11
N ARG A 121 -11.38 -10.08 6.79
CA ARG A 121 -12.44 -10.19 5.77
C ARG A 121 -12.27 -11.46 4.91
N LYS A 122 -13.39 -12.11 4.55
CA LYS A 122 -13.40 -13.38 3.80
C LYS A 122 -13.04 -13.26 2.31
N SER A 123 -13.00 -12.06 1.75
CA SER A 123 -12.74 -11.77 0.32
C SER A 123 -11.34 -11.19 0.06
N VAL A 124 -10.42 -11.34 1.03
CA VAL A 124 -9.06 -10.82 0.92
C VAL A 124 -8.26 -11.69 -0.05
N LEU A 125 -7.92 -11.10 -1.20
CA LEU A 125 -6.94 -11.63 -2.14
C LEU A 125 -5.54 -11.21 -1.67
N ARG A 126 -4.76 -12.21 -1.28
CA ARG A 126 -3.42 -12.00 -0.75
C ARG A 126 -2.43 -11.93 -1.90
N ILE A 127 -1.76 -10.80 -2.05
CA ILE A 127 -0.58 -10.73 -2.92
C ILE A 127 0.55 -11.46 -2.22
N LEU A 128 1.11 -12.48 -2.86
CA LEU A 128 2.33 -13.14 -2.37
C LEU A 128 3.52 -12.18 -2.55
N GLY A 129 3.96 -11.52 -1.47
CA GLY A 129 5.11 -10.62 -1.50
C GLY A 129 6.46 -11.34 -1.51
N GLY A 130 7.48 -10.78 -2.18
CA GLY A 130 8.87 -11.27 -2.13
C GLY A 130 9.61 -10.63 -0.94
N PHE A 131 10.20 -11.40 -0.02
CA PHE A 131 11.46 -12.16 -0.16
C PHE A 131 11.35 -13.64 0.31
N ASP A 132 10.60 -14.49 -0.39
CA ASP A 132 9.97 -15.67 0.25
C ASP A 132 10.85 -16.94 0.47
N LYS A 133 10.46 -17.93 1.31
CA LYS A 133 9.42 -18.95 0.96
C LYS A 133 8.23 -19.21 1.93
N LYS A 134 8.05 -18.55 3.10
CA LYS A 134 6.84 -18.73 3.95
C LYS A 134 6.36 -17.50 4.77
N ARG A 135 6.29 -16.26 4.24
CA ARG A 135 5.76 -14.98 4.86
C ARG A 135 6.80 -13.90 5.16
N GLY A 136 7.62 -13.56 4.16
CA GLY A 136 8.57 -12.42 4.21
C GLY A 136 8.02 -11.20 3.46
N ASP A 137 6.82 -10.78 3.82
CA ASP A 137 5.89 -10.04 2.98
C ASP A 137 6.27 -8.55 2.78
N VAL A 138 6.43 -8.14 1.52
CA VAL A 138 6.68 -6.75 1.09
C VAL A 138 5.47 -6.29 0.28
N GLY A 139 4.79 -5.23 0.72
CA GLY A 139 3.77 -4.51 -0.07
C GLY A 139 4.28 -3.38 -0.93
N VAL A 140 5.59 -3.30 -1.11
CA VAL A 140 6.23 -2.11 -1.64
C VAL A 140 6.54 -2.25 -3.11
N ILE A 141 6.27 -1.18 -3.86
CA ILE A 141 6.36 -1.13 -5.32
C ILE A 141 7.70 -0.49 -5.70
N PRO A 142 8.71 -1.27 -6.10
CA PRO A 142 10.00 -0.68 -6.48
C PRO A 142 9.82 0.19 -7.73
N SER A 143 10.56 1.30 -7.80
CA SER A 143 10.57 2.15 -8.99
C SER A 143 11.51 1.55 -10.05
N PRO A 144 10.99 1.08 -11.21
CA PRO A 144 11.85 0.54 -12.27
C PRO A 144 12.83 1.58 -12.82
N ALA A 145 12.44 2.86 -12.78
CA ALA A 145 13.30 3.97 -13.17
C ALA A 145 14.53 4.08 -12.26
N LEU A 146 14.37 3.89 -10.94
CA LEU A 146 15.50 3.91 -10.00
C LEU A 146 16.45 2.74 -10.24
N LEU A 147 15.93 1.52 -10.41
CA LEU A 147 16.75 0.34 -10.72
C LEU A 147 17.51 0.50 -12.04
N THR A 148 16.86 1.07 -13.05
CA THR A 148 17.48 1.31 -14.36
C THR A 148 18.56 2.39 -14.26
N ALA A 149 18.27 3.49 -13.58
CA ALA A 149 19.18 4.61 -13.34
C ALA A 149 20.47 4.20 -12.63
N THR A 150 20.39 3.20 -11.75
CA THR A 150 21.53 2.72 -10.95
C THR A 150 22.09 1.40 -11.45
N LYS A 151 21.73 0.96 -12.67
CA LYS A 151 22.20 -0.32 -13.22
C LYS A 151 23.72 -0.36 -13.33
N GLY A 152 24.34 0.74 -13.75
CA GLY A 152 25.79 0.94 -13.77
C GLY A 152 26.36 1.41 -12.42
N GLU A 153 27.69 1.43 -12.30
CA GLU A 153 28.36 1.94 -11.10
C GLU A 153 28.21 3.46 -10.92
N ILE A 154 28.07 4.18 -12.03
CA ILE A 154 27.97 5.65 -12.07
C ILE A 154 26.62 6.03 -12.68
N ILE A 155 25.86 6.87 -11.98
CA ILE A 155 24.60 7.44 -12.49
C ILE A 155 24.96 8.44 -13.60
N SER A 156 24.32 8.32 -14.77
CA SER A 156 24.61 9.19 -15.91
C SER A 156 24.23 10.65 -15.61
N SER A 157 24.94 11.60 -16.26
CA SER A 157 24.64 13.03 -16.13
C SER A 157 23.21 13.35 -16.56
N GLU A 158 22.68 12.70 -17.60
CA GLU A 158 21.30 12.86 -18.06
C GLU A 158 20.29 12.46 -16.98
N VAL A 159 20.50 11.33 -16.31
CA VAL A 159 19.62 10.88 -15.21
C VAL A 159 19.69 11.85 -14.03
N LEU A 160 20.89 12.33 -13.69
CA LEU A 160 21.07 13.34 -12.64
C LEU A 160 20.41 14.66 -13.00
N GLN A 161 20.45 15.08 -14.25
CA GLN A 161 19.79 16.29 -14.74
C GLN A 161 18.28 16.16 -14.61
N ASN A 162 17.71 15.07 -15.13
CA ASN A 162 16.27 14.80 -15.04
C ASN A 162 15.79 14.71 -13.58
N ALA A 163 16.60 14.11 -12.70
CA ALA A 163 16.31 14.06 -11.26
C ALA A 163 16.36 15.46 -10.63
N PHE A 164 17.40 16.23 -10.93
CA PHE A 164 17.56 17.61 -10.43
C PHE A 164 16.39 18.48 -10.90
N GLU A 165 15.98 18.40 -12.16
CA GLU A 165 14.86 19.15 -12.74
C GLU A 165 13.49 18.78 -12.12
N GLN A 166 13.35 17.61 -11.51
CA GLN A 166 12.13 17.19 -10.81
C GLN A 166 12.10 17.57 -9.33
N LEU A 167 13.21 18.07 -8.78
CA LEU A 167 13.24 18.57 -7.41
C LEU A 167 12.33 19.80 -7.23
N ASP A 168 11.77 19.90 -6.03
CA ASP A 168 11.05 21.08 -5.58
C ASP A 168 11.95 22.31 -5.73
N PRO A 169 11.45 23.42 -6.32
CA PRO A 169 12.19 24.67 -6.43
C PRO A 169 12.86 25.13 -5.14
N LYS A 170 12.25 24.88 -3.97
CA LYS A 170 12.83 25.25 -2.68
C LYS A 170 14.13 24.51 -2.40
N ILE A 171 14.21 23.20 -2.70
CA ILE A 171 15.45 22.42 -2.54
C ILE A 171 16.47 22.85 -3.59
N LYS A 172 16.06 22.96 -4.87
CA LYS A 172 16.96 23.37 -5.95
C LYS A 172 17.72 24.63 -5.58
N SER A 173 17.03 25.63 -5.00
CA SER A 173 17.66 26.89 -4.61
C SER A 173 18.86 26.75 -3.66
N TYR A 174 18.97 25.65 -2.89
CA TYR A 174 20.11 25.35 -2.02
C TYR A 174 21.19 24.48 -2.70
N LEU A 175 20.80 23.69 -3.70
CA LEU A 175 21.71 22.78 -4.42
C LEU A 175 22.32 23.43 -5.67
N GLY A 176 21.65 24.40 -6.28
CA GLY A 176 22.09 25.09 -7.50
C GLY A 176 20.93 25.75 -8.26
N LYS A 177 21.19 26.86 -8.94
CA LYS A 177 20.18 27.55 -9.77
C LYS A 177 19.85 26.80 -11.08
N ASP A 178 20.79 26.01 -11.56
CA ASP A 178 20.75 25.22 -12.79
C ASP A 178 21.60 23.95 -12.59
N PHE A 179 21.57 23.04 -13.57
CA PHE A 179 22.25 21.76 -13.46
C PHE A 179 23.78 21.90 -13.36
N GLU A 180 24.39 22.85 -14.08
CA GLU A 180 25.83 23.12 -14.00
C GLU A 180 26.25 23.60 -12.60
N SER A 181 25.46 24.50 -12.01
CA SER A 181 25.67 24.96 -10.63
C SER A 181 25.51 23.82 -9.63
N TYR A 182 24.60 22.87 -9.90
CA TYR A 182 24.45 21.67 -9.10
C TYR A 182 25.63 20.70 -9.23
N LEU A 183 26.23 20.56 -10.41
CA LEU A 183 27.48 19.79 -10.58
C LEU A 183 28.64 20.43 -9.80
N ALA A 184 28.76 21.76 -9.85
CA ALA A 184 29.75 22.49 -9.04
C ALA A 184 29.51 22.31 -7.54
N TYR A 185 28.24 22.34 -7.10
CA TYR A 185 27.84 22.04 -5.73
C TYR A 185 28.30 20.64 -5.31
N ARG A 186 28.04 19.60 -6.12
CA ARG A 186 28.41 18.20 -5.80
C ARG A 186 29.92 17.98 -5.69
N ALA A 187 30.73 18.81 -6.35
CA ALA A 187 32.18 18.74 -6.25
C ALA A 187 32.68 19.13 -4.84
N GLN A 188 31.97 20.02 -4.15
CA GLN A 188 32.37 20.59 -2.86
C GLN A 188 31.53 20.10 -1.67
N ARG A 189 30.32 19.62 -1.96
CA ARG A 189 29.33 19.25 -0.94
C ARG A 189 28.69 17.90 -1.25
N ASP A 190 28.47 17.14 -0.21
CA ASP A 190 27.66 15.93 -0.25
C ASP A 190 26.25 16.27 0.24
N PHE A 191 25.25 15.70 -0.42
CA PHE A 191 23.84 15.89 -0.09
C PHE A 191 23.20 14.55 0.26
N THR A 192 22.45 14.50 1.35
CA THR A 192 21.60 13.35 1.68
C THR A 192 20.25 13.81 2.25
N TYR A 193 19.37 12.86 2.56
CA TYR A 193 18.08 13.13 3.18
C TYR A 193 17.73 12.13 4.28
N GLN A 194 16.86 12.61 5.16
CA GLN A 194 16.16 11.89 6.19
C GLN A 194 14.67 12.18 6.02
N TYR A 195 13.87 11.16 5.74
CA TYR A 195 12.42 11.26 5.71
C TYR A 195 11.82 10.55 6.91
N SER A 196 10.99 11.24 7.70
CA SER A 196 10.25 10.61 8.78
C SER A 196 8.80 11.01 8.92
N HIS A 197 8.00 10.05 9.38
CA HIS A 197 6.63 10.23 9.84
C HIS A 197 6.52 10.77 11.28
N ASP A 198 7.56 11.44 11.80
CA ASP A 198 7.63 11.95 13.18
C ASP A 198 6.49 12.94 13.44
N ARG A 199 5.33 12.45 13.90
CA ARG A 199 4.22 13.32 14.28
C ARG A 199 4.55 13.95 15.62
N THR A 200 4.37 15.27 15.70
CA THR A 200 4.57 16.05 16.95
C THR A 200 3.80 15.47 18.15
N LYS A 201 2.66 14.80 17.88
CA LYS A 201 1.80 14.18 18.90
C LYS A 201 2.29 12.82 19.41
N TYR A 202 3.10 12.10 18.63
CA TYR A 202 3.54 10.73 18.95
C TYR A 202 5.02 10.53 18.56
N PRO A 203 5.96 11.16 19.29
CA PRO A 203 7.37 10.93 19.04
C PRO A 203 7.76 9.48 19.33
N THR A 204 8.26 8.76 18.30
CA THR A 204 8.84 7.43 18.47
C THR A 204 10.22 7.58 19.14
N PHE A 205 10.46 6.80 20.19
CA PHE A 205 11.74 6.78 20.89
C PHE A 205 12.27 5.36 21.03
N TYR A 206 13.57 5.19 20.82
CA TYR A 206 14.29 3.94 21.05
C TYR A 206 15.27 4.11 22.21
N SER A 207 15.47 3.08 23.02
CA SER A 207 16.47 3.14 24.09
C SER A 207 17.72 2.33 23.73
N ASN A 208 18.91 2.83 24.11
CA ASN A 208 20.18 2.10 23.91
C ASN A 208 20.21 0.72 24.59
N HIS A 209 19.32 0.48 25.56
CA HIS A 209 19.19 -0.76 26.32
C HIS A 209 17.71 -1.15 26.47
N MET A 210 17.01 -1.63 25.43
CA MET A 210 15.68 -2.24 25.64
C MET A 210 15.22 -3.35 24.69
N PRO A 211 14.56 -4.37 25.27
CA PRO A 211 13.23 -4.85 24.86
C PRO A 211 12.10 -3.96 25.42
N TYR A 212 11.05 -3.70 24.63
CA TYR A 212 9.98 -2.69 24.76
C TYR A 212 8.81 -3.04 25.74
N LYS A 213 8.01 -2.04 26.18
CA LYS A 213 6.61 -2.24 26.67
C LYS A 213 5.60 -1.17 26.15
N PRO A 214 4.37 -1.57 25.71
CA PRO A 214 3.39 -0.72 25.00
C PRO A 214 2.45 0.14 25.88
N TRP A 215 1.76 1.06 25.18
CA TRP A 215 0.88 2.19 25.53
C TRP A 215 -0.10 2.07 26.73
N ASN A 216 -0.37 0.88 27.29
CA ASN A 216 -1.41 0.69 28.33
C ASN A 216 -0.93 0.15 29.69
N SER A 217 0.38 0.07 29.97
CA SER A 217 0.83 -0.31 31.32
C SER A 217 1.59 0.82 32.01
N GLU A 218 0.93 1.45 32.98
CA GLU A 218 1.57 2.31 33.99
C GLU A 218 2.66 1.53 34.73
N LYS A 219 3.89 1.71 34.27
CA LYS A 219 5.17 1.75 35.02
C LYS A 219 6.28 1.40 34.05
N GLU A 220 6.87 2.44 33.46
CA GLU A 220 8.16 2.39 32.78
C GLU A 220 9.21 1.80 33.74
N THR A 221 9.97 0.78 33.30
CA THR A 221 11.11 0.27 34.06
C THR A 221 12.34 0.09 33.18
N THR A 222 12.74 1.12 32.42
CA THR A 222 14.01 1.03 31.67
C THR A 222 14.91 2.25 31.79
N LYS A 223 16.18 1.91 32.07
CA LYS A 223 17.29 2.81 32.37
C LYS A 223 18.13 3.08 31.12
N GLY A 224 17.48 3.38 29.98
CA GLY A 224 18.15 3.64 28.70
C GLY A 224 17.89 5.05 28.20
N LYS A 225 18.88 5.71 27.59
CA LYS A 225 18.70 7.00 26.91
C LYS A 225 17.80 6.81 25.68
N LYS A 226 16.75 7.61 25.57
CA LYS A 226 15.77 7.60 24.47
C LYS A 226 16.29 8.44 23.29
N TYR A 227 16.16 7.92 22.07
CA TYR A 227 16.58 8.56 20.82
C TYR A 227 15.43 8.56 19.80
N THR A 228 15.28 9.67 19.10
CA THR A 228 14.39 9.86 17.96
C THR A 228 15.03 9.34 16.66
N PRO A 229 14.25 9.16 15.60
CA PRO A 229 14.74 8.57 14.34
C PRO A 229 15.80 9.42 13.65
N VAL A 230 15.55 10.73 13.61
CA VAL A 230 16.51 11.71 13.09
C VAL A 230 17.80 11.75 13.92
N GLU A 231 17.74 11.53 15.24
CA GLU A 231 18.95 11.47 16.09
C GLU A 231 19.85 10.29 15.68
N PHE A 232 19.29 9.09 15.45
CA PHE A 232 20.08 7.97 14.94
C PHE A 232 20.68 8.25 13.59
N PHE A 233 19.85 8.71 12.65
CA PHE A 233 20.32 8.93 11.29
C PHE A 233 21.43 9.98 11.24
N LEU A 234 21.29 11.12 11.93
CA LEU A 234 22.32 12.16 11.95
C LEU A 234 23.63 11.64 12.59
N GLN A 235 23.55 10.81 13.64
CA GLN A 235 24.72 10.17 14.23
C GLN A 235 25.43 9.24 13.25
N GLU A 236 24.69 8.33 12.62
CA GLU A 236 25.22 7.36 11.66
C GLU A 236 25.78 8.05 10.40
N HIS A 237 25.10 9.08 9.92
CA HIS A 237 25.58 9.93 8.84
C HIS A 237 26.91 10.61 9.22
N ALA A 238 27.01 11.20 10.40
CA ALA A 238 28.26 11.84 10.85
C ALA A 238 29.39 10.82 11.15
N MET A 239 29.04 9.57 11.52
CA MET A 239 30.01 8.48 11.61
C MET A 239 30.58 8.17 10.22
N LEU A 240 29.73 7.97 9.22
CA LEU A 240 30.13 7.67 7.84
C LEU A 240 30.90 8.84 7.19
N MET A 241 30.36 10.05 7.27
CA MET A 241 30.90 11.24 6.60
C MET A 241 31.98 11.96 7.40
N GLY A 242 32.36 11.45 8.58
CA GLY A 242 33.28 12.12 9.49
C GLY A 242 34.65 12.43 8.87
N ASN A 243 35.09 11.58 7.94
CA ASN A 243 36.38 11.71 7.24
C ASN A 243 36.24 12.35 5.85
N SER A 244 35.03 12.75 5.43
CA SER A 244 34.85 13.43 4.14
C SER A 244 35.55 14.79 4.16
N ALA A 245 36.25 15.14 3.09
CA ALA A 245 36.82 16.48 2.91
C ALA A 245 35.76 17.52 2.53
N LYS A 246 34.56 17.06 2.11
CA LYS A 246 33.48 17.92 1.64
C LYS A 246 32.60 18.43 2.79
N SER A 247 31.94 19.55 2.55
CA SER A 247 30.82 19.99 3.39
C SER A 247 29.63 19.06 3.21
N GLN A 248 28.74 19.03 4.19
CA GLN A 248 27.61 18.10 4.24
C GLN A 248 26.29 18.84 4.37
N ASP A 249 25.33 18.46 3.54
CA ASP A 249 23.95 18.92 3.64
C ASP A 249 23.02 17.72 3.84
N VAL A 250 22.17 17.84 4.84
CA VAL A 250 21.18 16.82 5.19
C VAL A 250 19.78 17.42 5.13
N LEU A 251 18.97 16.99 4.17
CA LEU A 251 17.55 17.35 4.10
C LEU A 251 16.73 16.49 5.07
N CYS A 252 16.25 17.06 6.17
CA CYS A 252 15.35 16.39 7.09
C CYS A 252 13.89 16.80 6.83
N ILE A 253 13.05 15.82 6.50
CA ILE A 253 11.65 15.98 6.09
C ILE A 253 10.73 15.44 7.18
N GLY A 254 9.69 16.22 7.54
CA GLY A 254 8.63 15.80 8.47
C GLY A 254 8.20 16.92 9.45
N GLU A 255 7.07 16.76 10.12
CA GLU A 255 6.42 17.80 10.93
C GLU A 255 7.24 18.25 12.16
N ASN A 256 8.10 17.39 12.72
CA ASN A 256 8.79 17.66 13.97
C ASN A 256 10.04 18.54 13.83
N PHE A 257 9.83 19.86 13.64
CA PHE A 257 10.89 20.87 13.60
C PHE A 257 11.84 20.78 14.81
N GLU A 258 11.29 20.87 16.03
CA GLU A 258 12.05 20.94 17.28
C GLU A 258 12.88 19.67 17.52
N GLY A 259 12.34 18.50 17.19
CA GLY A 259 13.07 17.24 17.29
C GLY A 259 14.31 17.21 16.38
N LYS A 260 14.19 17.71 15.15
CA LYS A 260 15.29 17.74 14.18
C LYS A 260 16.36 18.77 14.58
N LEU A 261 15.97 19.95 15.06
CA LEU A 261 16.90 20.95 15.59
C LEU A 261 17.65 20.41 16.81
N LYS A 262 16.93 19.81 17.76
CA LYS A 262 17.52 19.19 18.96
C LYS A 262 18.52 18.09 18.58
N ALA A 263 18.20 17.26 17.59
CA ALA A 263 19.08 16.21 17.11
C ALA A 263 20.43 16.76 16.60
N LEU A 264 20.39 17.86 15.84
CA LEU A 264 21.61 18.55 15.38
C LEU A 264 22.40 19.13 16.55
N VAL A 265 21.73 19.80 17.50
CA VAL A 265 22.38 20.38 18.69
C VAL A 265 23.09 19.30 19.50
N MET A 266 22.50 18.11 19.63
CA MET A 266 23.12 16.98 20.32
C MET A 266 24.36 16.43 19.61
N LEU A 267 24.43 16.55 18.28
CA LEU A 267 25.56 16.10 17.47
C LEU A 267 26.69 17.13 17.36
N LYS A 268 26.43 18.39 17.77
CA LYS A 268 27.33 19.55 17.60
C LYS A 268 28.78 19.28 18.03
N GLU A 269 29.00 18.77 19.23
CA GLU A 269 30.36 18.55 19.75
C GLU A 269 31.13 17.50 18.93
N ASP A 270 30.44 16.46 18.43
CA ASP A 270 31.07 15.44 17.61
C ASP A 270 31.37 15.94 16.19
N LEU A 271 30.53 16.82 15.64
CA LEU A 271 30.82 17.52 14.38
C LEU A 271 32.02 18.45 14.51
N ILE A 272 32.13 19.22 15.60
CA ILE A 272 33.29 20.08 15.85
C ILE A 272 34.57 19.24 15.89
N LYS A 273 34.56 18.10 16.59
CA LYS A 273 35.71 17.16 16.62
C LYS A 273 36.05 16.59 15.24
N LYS A 274 35.07 16.46 14.35
CA LYS A 274 35.22 16.02 12.94
C LYS A 274 35.64 17.16 11.99
N GLY A 275 35.96 18.33 12.53
CA GLY A 275 36.53 19.45 11.79
C GLY A 275 35.51 20.33 11.06
N TYR A 276 34.22 20.25 11.40
CA TYR A 276 33.23 21.19 10.86
C TYR A 276 33.39 22.56 11.52
N THR A 277 33.60 23.59 10.72
CA THR A 277 33.84 24.98 11.16
C THR A 277 32.54 25.79 11.26
N ARG A 278 31.49 25.36 10.56
CA ARG A 278 30.14 25.93 10.66
C ARG A 278 29.08 24.84 10.68
N ILE A 279 28.13 24.95 11.60
CA ILE A 279 27.01 24.03 11.76
C ILE A 279 25.74 24.87 11.77
N SER A 280 24.80 24.61 10.86
CA SER A 280 23.55 25.36 10.80
C SER A 280 22.32 24.51 10.55
N PHE A 281 21.19 25.02 11.04
CA PHE A 281 19.86 24.47 10.82
C PHE A 281 19.04 25.48 10.02
N ILE A 282 18.56 25.09 8.85
CA ILE A 282 17.89 25.99 7.91
C ILE A 282 16.46 25.49 7.69
N ASP A 283 15.47 26.27 8.13
CA ASP A 283 14.08 26.08 7.74
C ASP A 283 13.94 26.55 6.28
N ILE A 284 13.87 25.61 5.33
CA ILE A 284 13.83 25.96 3.90
C ILE A 284 12.46 26.46 3.47
N ASP A 285 11.40 26.15 4.22
CA ASP A 285 10.05 26.63 3.98
C ASP A 285 9.94 28.13 4.35
N LYS A 286 10.60 28.53 5.44
CA LYS A 286 10.61 29.92 5.93
C LYS A 286 11.86 30.72 5.57
N LYS A 287 12.85 30.09 4.94
CA LYS A 287 14.18 30.66 4.64
C LYS A 287 14.87 31.25 5.87
N ASN A 288 14.77 30.56 7.00
CA ASN A 288 15.36 30.99 8.27
C ASN A 288 16.53 30.09 8.64
N GLU A 289 17.71 30.67 8.88
CA GLU A 289 18.90 29.95 9.32
C GLU A 289 19.18 30.20 10.80
N GLN A 290 19.40 29.11 11.54
CA GLN A 290 19.94 29.10 12.88
C GLN A 290 21.37 28.55 12.84
N VAL A 291 22.35 29.41 13.07
CA VAL A 291 23.76 29.00 13.18
C VAL A 291 23.98 28.45 14.59
N ILE A 292 24.29 27.16 14.66
CA ILE A 292 24.50 26.42 15.92
C ILE A 292 25.97 26.53 16.38
N HIS A 293 26.87 26.60 15.42
CA HIS A 293 28.30 26.79 15.65
C HIS A 293 28.93 27.51 14.45
N GLU A 294 29.84 28.43 14.73
CA GLU A 294 30.70 29.06 13.74
C GLU A 294 32.04 29.39 14.40
N ARG A 295 33.13 29.13 13.69
CA ARG A 295 34.49 29.49 14.07
C ARG A 295 35.08 30.36 12.96
N ASP A 296 35.76 31.44 13.33
CA ASP A 296 36.52 32.23 12.37
C ASP A 296 37.64 31.39 11.75
N THR A 297 37.57 31.20 10.44
CA THR A 297 38.51 30.37 9.67
C THR A 297 39.48 31.25 8.89
N GLU A 298 40.48 31.82 9.56
CA GLU A 298 41.58 32.50 8.86
C GLU A 298 42.62 31.49 8.33
N ASP A 299 42.75 30.29 8.92
CA ASP A 299 43.82 29.32 8.59
C ASP A 299 43.39 27.86 8.32
N THR A 300 42.13 27.47 8.59
CA THR A 300 41.64 26.09 8.36
C THR A 300 40.52 26.11 7.32
N GLY A 301 40.64 25.31 6.25
CA GLY A 301 39.65 25.25 5.19
C GLY A 301 38.20 25.14 5.70
N HIS A 302 37.31 25.92 5.09
CA HIS A 302 35.91 26.03 5.51
C HIS A 302 35.14 24.73 5.24
N LYS A 303 34.54 24.14 6.28
CA LYS A 303 33.78 22.88 6.19
C LYS A 303 32.48 22.99 6.97
N GLU A 304 31.37 22.89 6.27
CA GLU A 304 30.04 23.10 6.84
C GLU A 304 29.25 21.81 7.02
N TYR A 305 28.41 21.78 8.06
CA TYR A 305 27.36 20.77 8.23
C TYR A 305 26.01 21.48 8.34
N ARG A 306 25.17 21.36 7.30
CA ARG A 306 23.86 22.01 7.26
C ARG A 306 22.75 20.98 7.35
N VAL A 307 21.80 21.21 8.25
CA VAL A 307 20.51 20.51 8.22
C VAL A 307 19.50 21.42 7.55
N LEU A 308 18.97 20.97 6.41
CA LEU A 308 17.89 21.62 5.68
C LEU A 308 16.58 21.00 6.15
N TYR A 309 15.71 21.77 6.78
CA TYR A 309 14.43 21.32 7.30
C TYR A 309 13.28 21.69 6.36
N SER A 310 12.38 20.74 6.13
CA SER A 310 11.12 20.95 5.44
C SER A 310 10.01 20.14 6.09
N GLU A 311 8.84 20.74 6.33
CA GLU A 311 7.71 20.01 6.93
C GLU A 311 7.18 18.92 5.99
N SER A 312 7.10 19.25 4.69
CA SER A 312 6.58 18.34 3.66
C SER A 312 7.31 18.52 2.34
N MET A 313 7.16 17.52 1.47
CA MET A 313 7.80 17.47 0.15
C MET A 313 6.86 16.90 -0.92
N PRO A 314 6.83 17.47 -2.14
CA PRO A 314 6.15 16.84 -3.26
C PRO A 314 6.64 15.42 -3.52
N PHE A 315 5.70 14.52 -3.82
CA PHE A 315 6.00 13.12 -4.09
C PHE A 315 7.01 12.93 -5.24
N SER A 316 6.89 13.71 -6.32
CA SER A 316 7.84 13.67 -7.43
C SER A 316 9.28 13.95 -6.98
N SER A 317 9.47 14.87 -6.04
CA SER A 317 10.78 15.14 -5.45
C SER A 317 11.25 13.99 -4.56
N MET A 318 10.36 13.41 -3.75
CA MET A 318 10.68 12.23 -2.93
C MET A 318 11.20 11.05 -3.78
N GLN A 319 10.62 10.82 -4.96
CA GLN A 319 11.04 9.74 -5.85
C GLN A 319 12.44 9.91 -6.44
N VAL A 320 12.89 11.15 -6.64
CA VAL A 320 14.19 11.45 -7.27
C VAL A 320 15.30 11.75 -6.26
N LEU A 321 14.95 12.04 -4.99
CA LEU A 321 15.91 12.23 -3.90
C LEU A 321 16.94 11.08 -3.80
N PRO A 322 16.56 9.78 -3.89
CA PRO A 322 17.53 8.69 -3.90
C PRO A 322 18.61 8.80 -4.98
N LEU A 323 18.32 9.39 -6.14
CA LEU A 323 19.31 9.54 -7.22
C LEU A 323 20.32 10.66 -6.95
N ILE A 324 19.90 11.68 -6.20
CA ILE A 324 20.68 12.88 -5.90
C ILE A 324 21.51 12.68 -4.63
N ALA A 325 20.96 11.96 -3.66
CA ALA A 325 21.60 11.66 -2.39
C ALA A 325 22.92 10.90 -2.55
N THR A 326 23.80 11.03 -1.56
CA THR A 326 25.03 10.24 -1.39
C THR A 326 24.72 8.83 -0.87
N ASP A 327 25.63 8.21 -0.12
CA ASP A 327 25.60 6.76 0.14
C ASP A 327 24.60 6.31 1.20
N ILE A 328 24.33 7.13 2.22
CA ILE A 328 23.44 6.79 3.33
C ILE A 328 22.23 7.71 3.34
N VAL A 329 21.03 7.15 3.56
CA VAL A 329 19.77 7.90 3.71
C VAL A 329 18.99 7.39 4.92
N GLY A 330 18.18 8.25 5.52
CA GLY A 330 17.31 7.91 6.63
C GLY A 330 15.86 7.85 6.19
N VAL A 331 15.14 6.76 6.48
CA VAL A 331 13.74 6.62 6.08
C VAL A 331 12.92 5.88 7.13
N THR A 332 11.63 6.21 7.23
CA THR A 332 10.69 5.55 8.15
C THR A 332 9.56 4.81 7.44
N GLY A 333 9.36 5.09 6.14
CA GLY A 333 8.41 4.42 5.29
C GLY A 333 9.04 3.24 4.55
N ASP A 334 8.29 2.17 4.38
CA ASP A 334 8.62 0.99 3.58
C ASP A 334 8.79 1.32 2.09
N GLN A 335 7.94 2.16 1.50
CA GLN A 335 8.12 2.69 0.14
C GLN A 335 9.45 3.43 0.00
N SER A 336 9.76 4.34 0.92
CA SER A 336 11.03 5.06 0.94
C SER A 336 12.24 4.13 1.18
N LEU A 337 12.09 3.04 1.95
CA LEU A 337 13.13 2.03 2.12
C LEU A 337 13.45 1.36 0.78
N VAL A 338 12.44 0.84 0.08
CA VAL A 338 12.66 0.12 -1.19
C VAL A 338 13.14 1.05 -2.29
N GLU A 339 12.67 2.29 -2.35
CA GLU A 339 13.19 3.30 -3.29
C GLU A 339 14.67 3.60 -3.03
N ALA A 340 15.07 3.78 -1.77
CA ALA A 340 16.46 3.94 -1.40
C ALA A 340 17.31 2.71 -1.74
N MET A 341 16.83 1.50 -1.45
CA MET A 341 17.49 0.25 -1.82
C MET A 341 17.65 0.11 -3.33
N SER A 342 16.62 0.49 -4.11
CA SER A 342 16.64 0.51 -5.58
C SER A 342 17.74 1.42 -6.11
N ALA A 343 17.98 2.54 -5.42
CA ALA A 343 19.04 3.48 -5.75
C ALA A 343 20.42 3.09 -5.17
N LYS A 344 20.59 1.83 -4.75
CA LYS A 344 21.84 1.28 -4.19
C LYS A 344 22.32 2.08 -2.96
N LYS A 345 21.39 2.48 -2.07
CA LYS A 345 21.71 3.23 -0.85
C LYS A 345 21.88 2.33 0.36
N LEU A 346 22.73 2.78 1.27
CA LEU A 346 22.72 2.36 2.66
C LEU A 346 21.53 3.05 3.32
N VAL A 347 20.73 2.30 4.08
CA VAL A 347 19.48 2.84 4.61
C VAL A 347 19.43 2.67 6.11
N THR A 348 19.42 3.80 6.82
CA THR A 348 18.98 3.84 8.22
C THR A 348 17.46 3.78 8.21
N TYR A 349 16.92 2.60 8.50
CA TYR A 349 15.48 2.39 8.51
C TYR A 349 14.96 2.41 9.94
N GLU A 350 14.09 3.38 10.22
CA GLU A 350 13.25 3.34 11.40
C GLU A 350 11.97 2.58 11.07
N CYS A 351 11.72 1.50 11.80
CA CYS A 351 10.53 0.71 11.58
C CYS A 351 9.50 0.98 12.69
N VAL A 352 8.37 1.55 12.30
CA VAL A 352 7.18 1.69 13.15
C VAL A 352 6.61 0.33 13.54
N ASP A 353 5.95 0.25 14.69
CA ASP A 353 5.51 -0.99 15.35
C ASP A 353 4.75 -1.97 14.44
N HIS A 354 3.81 -1.45 13.65
CA HIS A 354 2.98 -2.25 12.76
C HIS A 354 3.76 -2.79 11.55
N LYS A 355 4.95 -2.24 11.25
CA LYS A 355 5.83 -2.68 10.15
C LYS A 355 6.98 -3.59 10.60
N LYS A 356 7.02 -4.02 11.87
CA LYS A 356 8.13 -4.86 12.40
C LYS A 356 8.41 -6.12 11.56
N ASN A 357 7.36 -6.75 11.03
CA ASN A 357 7.49 -7.96 10.21
C ASN A 357 8.21 -7.68 8.88
N PHE A 358 8.02 -6.49 8.31
CA PHE A 358 8.71 -6.05 7.11
C PHE A 358 10.22 -5.90 7.36
N ALA A 359 10.60 -5.23 8.45
CA ALA A 359 12.00 -5.16 8.87
C ALA A 359 12.63 -6.55 9.12
N TRP A 360 11.86 -7.47 9.72
CA TRP A 360 12.31 -8.86 9.93
C TRP A 360 12.47 -9.63 8.63
N GLY A 361 11.56 -9.43 7.67
CA GLY A 361 11.64 -10.02 6.33
C GLY A 361 12.92 -9.58 5.62
N TYR A 362 13.23 -8.29 5.66
CA TYR A 362 14.47 -7.74 5.12
C TYR A 362 15.73 -8.37 5.76
N LEU A 363 15.82 -8.40 7.09
CA LEU A 363 17.03 -8.93 7.77
C LEU A 363 17.26 -10.42 7.48
N LYS A 364 16.18 -11.21 7.37
CA LYS A 364 16.26 -12.62 6.94
C LYS A 364 16.72 -12.75 5.49
N ALA A 365 16.26 -11.84 4.62
CA ALA A 365 16.69 -11.82 3.23
C ALA A 365 18.19 -11.50 3.12
N VAL A 366 18.68 -10.48 3.84
CA VAL A 366 20.11 -10.17 3.94
C VAL A 366 20.91 -11.38 4.45
N GLN A 367 20.46 -12.04 5.53
CA GLN A 367 21.10 -13.22 6.08
C GLN A 367 21.23 -14.36 5.06
N ARG A 368 20.22 -14.55 4.21
CA ARG A 368 20.26 -15.54 3.12
C ARG A 368 21.29 -15.14 2.07
N GLU A 369 21.26 -13.90 1.59
CA GLU A 369 22.16 -13.43 0.53
C GLU A 369 23.64 -13.49 0.97
N VAL A 370 23.97 -13.11 2.21
CA VAL A 370 25.35 -13.21 2.73
C VAL A 370 25.81 -14.66 2.97
N SER A 371 24.87 -15.61 3.10
CA SER A 371 25.19 -17.04 3.21
C SER A 371 25.45 -17.68 1.84
N GLU A 372 24.89 -17.11 0.78
CA GLU A 372 24.93 -17.64 -0.59
C GLU A 372 26.00 -16.96 -1.45
N THR A 373 26.55 -15.82 -1.01
CA THR A 373 27.49 -14.99 -1.78
C THR A 373 28.89 -15.00 -1.18
N VAL A 374 29.92 -15.16 -2.02
CA VAL A 374 31.31 -14.91 -1.62
C VAL A 374 31.54 -13.40 -1.57
N LEU A 375 31.90 -12.88 -0.39
CA LEU A 375 32.12 -11.45 -0.18
C LEU A 375 33.63 -11.17 -0.12
N GLU A 376 34.15 -10.49 -1.13
CA GLU A 376 35.57 -10.13 -1.17
C GLU A 376 35.89 -9.01 -0.16
N GLY A 377 36.88 -9.25 0.71
CA GLY A 377 37.41 -8.23 1.61
C GLY A 377 36.50 -7.81 2.78
N THR A 378 35.42 -8.56 3.07
CA THR A 378 34.56 -8.41 4.25
C THR A 378 34.01 -9.76 4.66
N SER A 379 33.55 -9.92 5.91
CA SER A 379 32.85 -11.14 6.35
C SER A 379 31.33 -10.99 6.26
N SER A 380 30.62 -12.12 6.12
CA SER A 380 29.15 -12.17 6.13
C SER A 380 28.58 -11.68 7.46
N GLU A 381 29.27 -11.92 8.58
CA GLU A 381 28.89 -11.45 9.91
C GLU A 381 28.94 -9.92 10.00
N GLU A 382 29.97 -9.28 9.44
CA GLU A 382 30.10 -7.81 9.45
C GLU A 382 28.98 -7.15 8.67
N VAL A 383 28.65 -7.68 7.48
CA VAL A 383 27.55 -7.16 6.64
C VAL A 383 26.21 -7.33 7.34
N LEU A 384 25.96 -8.51 7.92
CA LEU A 384 24.73 -8.78 8.66
C LEU A 384 24.63 -7.89 9.92
N LEU A 385 25.74 -7.69 10.63
CA LEU A 385 25.78 -6.84 11.82
C LEU A 385 25.52 -5.37 11.46
N LEU A 386 26.11 -4.87 10.38
CA LEU A 386 25.82 -3.53 9.87
C LEU A 386 24.34 -3.37 9.49
N ALA A 387 23.76 -4.36 8.78
CA ALA A 387 22.34 -4.35 8.45
C ALA A 387 21.45 -4.30 9.71
N ARG A 388 21.81 -5.04 10.76
CA ARG A 388 21.10 -5.04 12.05
C ARG A 388 21.19 -3.71 12.79
N PHE A 389 22.31 -3.00 12.70
CA PHE A 389 22.43 -1.67 13.29
C PHE A 389 21.57 -0.63 12.56
N LEU A 390 21.53 -0.71 11.23
CA LEU A 390 20.85 0.28 10.41
C LEU A 390 19.33 0.08 10.37
N ILE A 391 18.85 -1.15 10.52
CA ILE A 391 17.41 -1.47 10.59
C ILE A 391 16.95 -1.55 12.04
N LYS A 392 16.10 -0.60 12.45
CA LYS A 392 15.67 -0.43 13.86
C LYS A 392 14.20 -0.81 14.05
N PRO A 393 13.87 -2.11 14.23
CA PRO A 393 12.53 -2.51 14.65
C PRO A 393 12.28 -2.01 16.07
N THR A 394 11.10 -1.42 16.32
CA THR A 394 10.72 -0.95 17.67
C THR A 394 10.68 -2.06 18.73
N TYR A 395 10.58 -3.34 18.37
CA TYR A 395 10.47 -4.44 19.35
C TYR A 395 11.31 -5.66 18.99
N GLY A 396 12.03 -6.18 19.99
CA GLY A 396 12.27 -7.61 20.17
C GLY A 396 13.11 -8.31 19.12
N PHE A 397 13.80 -7.58 18.24
CA PHE A 397 14.89 -8.16 17.45
C PHE A 397 16.16 -8.21 18.30
N ASP A 398 17.05 -9.15 17.98
CA ASP A 398 18.30 -9.53 18.67
C ASP A 398 18.88 -8.47 19.61
N LYS A 399 19.40 -8.91 20.76
CA LYS A 399 20.11 -8.11 21.77
C LYS A 399 21.44 -7.51 21.24
N VAL A 400 21.44 -6.97 20.02
CA VAL A 400 22.55 -6.21 19.46
C VAL A 400 22.51 -4.86 20.15
N GLU A 401 23.34 -4.74 21.16
CA GLU A 401 23.57 -3.47 21.85
C GLU A 401 24.09 -2.44 20.86
N TYR A 402 23.45 -1.27 20.82
CA TYR A 402 23.91 -0.16 19.97
C TYR A 402 25.26 0.34 20.48
N LYS A 403 26.33 0.02 19.76
CA LYS A 403 27.72 0.36 20.09
C LYS A 403 28.27 1.35 19.06
N PRO A 404 28.30 2.67 19.38
CA PRO A 404 28.74 3.70 18.43
C PRO A 404 30.10 3.42 17.78
N GLU A 405 31.04 2.87 18.53
CA GLU A 405 32.39 2.55 18.05
C GLU A 405 32.37 1.41 17.03
N GLU A 406 31.55 0.39 17.27
CA GLU A 406 31.40 -0.76 16.37
C GLU A 406 30.67 -0.37 15.08
N ILE A 407 29.63 0.44 15.20
CA ILE A 407 28.91 1.01 14.04
C ILE A 407 29.85 1.88 13.21
N SER A 408 30.59 2.78 13.86
CA SER A 408 31.57 3.63 13.18
C SER A 408 32.65 2.81 12.47
N ARG A 409 33.10 1.70 13.07
CA ARG A 409 34.06 0.78 12.45
C ARG A 409 33.48 0.12 11.19
N LEU A 410 32.25 -0.39 11.26
CA LEU A 410 31.58 -1.05 10.14
C LEU A 410 31.26 -0.07 9.01
N LEU A 411 30.77 1.13 9.34
CA LEU A 411 30.52 2.20 8.37
C LEU A 411 31.80 2.71 7.70
N SER A 412 32.94 2.62 8.38
CA SER A 412 34.25 2.96 7.80
C SER A 412 34.82 1.85 6.91
N ASN A 413 34.26 0.62 6.95
CA ASN A 413 34.69 -0.47 6.09
C ASN A 413 33.97 -0.39 4.74
N ARG A 414 34.69 0.11 3.72
CA ARG A 414 34.17 0.26 2.34
C ARG A 414 33.63 -1.05 1.76
N ASN A 415 34.28 -2.19 2.03
CA ASN A 415 33.85 -3.48 1.50
C ASN A 415 32.53 -3.92 2.15
N THR A 416 32.39 -3.74 3.48
CA THR A 416 31.13 -4.03 4.19
C THR A 416 29.99 -3.15 3.70
N VAL A 417 30.23 -1.84 3.53
CA VAL A 417 29.23 -0.88 3.03
C VAL A 417 28.80 -1.21 1.60
N GLU A 418 29.74 -1.43 0.69
CA GLU A 418 29.43 -1.78 -0.70
C GLU A 418 28.73 -3.14 -0.82
N ALA A 419 29.13 -4.14 -0.02
CA ALA A 419 28.46 -5.43 0.03
C ALA A 419 26.99 -5.28 0.46
N LEU A 420 26.69 -4.51 1.50
CA LEU A 420 25.32 -4.30 1.94
C LEU A 420 24.50 -3.50 0.91
N LYS A 421 25.08 -2.47 0.28
CA LYS A 421 24.43 -1.71 -0.80
C LYS A 421 24.10 -2.61 -2.01
N ASN A 422 25.01 -3.52 -2.37
CA ASN A 422 24.79 -4.49 -3.44
C ASN A 422 23.66 -5.48 -3.09
N ILE A 423 23.67 -6.02 -1.87
CA ILE A 423 22.60 -6.90 -1.39
C ILE A 423 21.26 -6.16 -1.43
N ASN A 424 21.19 -4.92 -0.94
CA ASN A 424 19.97 -4.12 -0.99
C ASN A 424 19.39 -4.03 -2.39
N ARG A 425 20.23 -3.72 -3.37
CA ARG A 425 19.81 -3.64 -4.77
C ARG A 425 19.39 -5.01 -5.32
N GLN A 426 20.19 -6.06 -5.10
CA GLN A 426 19.88 -7.42 -5.55
C GLN A 426 18.56 -7.94 -4.99
N LEU A 427 18.29 -7.65 -3.72
CA LEU A 427 17.02 -7.93 -3.09
C LEU A 427 15.88 -7.28 -3.90
N VAL A 428 15.96 -5.98 -4.20
CA VAL A 428 14.92 -5.34 -5.01
C VAL A 428 14.83 -5.94 -6.42
N GLU A 429 15.95 -6.22 -7.09
CA GLU A 429 15.97 -6.82 -8.43
C GLU A 429 15.36 -8.23 -8.48
N LYS A 430 15.59 -9.02 -7.42
CA LYS A 430 15.00 -10.37 -7.24
C LYS A 430 13.56 -10.32 -6.77
N SER A 431 13.03 -9.14 -6.39
CA SER A 431 11.66 -9.01 -5.92
C SER A 431 10.68 -9.39 -7.03
N GLN A 432 9.88 -10.42 -6.76
CA GLN A 432 8.80 -10.84 -7.64
C GLN A 432 7.49 -10.14 -7.32
N TYR A 433 7.48 -9.07 -6.51
CA TYR A 433 6.24 -8.46 -6.02
C TYR A 433 5.29 -8.06 -7.16
N PHE A 434 5.79 -7.40 -8.21
CA PHE A 434 4.98 -7.12 -9.39
C PHE A 434 4.49 -8.40 -10.07
N ALA A 435 5.38 -9.34 -10.37
CA ALA A 435 4.99 -10.61 -10.98
C ALA A 435 3.94 -11.38 -10.15
N SER A 436 3.99 -11.27 -8.82
CA SER A 436 2.99 -11.84 -7.91
C SER A 436 1.67 -11.09 -7.94
N ILE A 437 1.68 -9.75 -8.00
CA ILE A 437 0.48 -8.94 -8.26
C ILE A 437 -0.13 -9.37 -9.58
N GLU A 438 0.65 -9.39 -10.66
CA GLU A 438 0.19 -9.76 -12.00
C GLU A 438 -0.37 -11.19 -12.01
N LYS A 439 0.33 -12.14 -11.39
CA LYS A 439 -0.13 -13.53 -11.26
C LYS A 439 -1.45 -13.62 -10.50
N MET A 440 -1.57 -12.93 -9.37
CA MET A 440 -2.81 -12.88 -8.57
C MET A 440 -3.94 -12.22 -9.36
N LEU A 441 -3.65 -11.12 -10.06
CA LEU A 441 -4.63 -10.45 -10.91
C LEU A 441 -5.10 -11.41 -12.01
N VAL A 442 -4.20 -12.15 -12.64
CA VAL A 442 -4.54 -13.14 -13.68
C VAL A 442 -5.29 -14.35 -13.13
N SER A 443 -4.93 -14.87 -11.95
CA SER A 443 -5.52 -16.10 -11.41
C SER A 443 -6.83 -15.88 -10.65
N GLU A 444 -7.01 -14.73 -10.00
CA GLU A 444 -8.14 -14.47 -9.11
C GLU A 444 -9.05 -13.35 -9.63
N VAL A 445 -8.47 -12.23 -10.11
CA VAL A 445 -9.24 -11.02 -10.43
C VAL A 445 -9.79 -11.03 -11.86
N LEU A 446 -9.00 -11.47 -12.84
CA LEU A 446 -9.47 -11.57 -14.23
C LEU A 446 -10.61 -12.60 -14.40
N PRO A 447 -10.56 -13.80 -13.79
CA PRO A 447 -11.69 -14.72 -13.81
C PRO A 447 -12.93 -14.13 -13.13
N TYR A 448 -12.73 -13.36 -12.05
CA TYR A 448 -13.83 -12.64 -11.40
C TYR A 448 -14.47 -11.61 -12.36
N ILE A 449 -13.66 -10.77 -13.02
CA ILE A 449 -14.15 -9.79 -14.02
C ILE A 449 -14.91 -10.50 -15.16
N LYS A 450 -14.34 -11.58 -15.71
CA LYS A 450 -14.97 -12.36 -16.79
C LYS A 450 -16.29 -13.00 -16.35
N HIS A 451 -16.35 -13.53 -15.13
CA HIS A 451 -17.56 -14.18 -14.59
C HIS A 451 -18.70 -13.20 -14.36
N GLN A 452 -18.40 -11.97 -13.93
CA GLN A 452 -19.41 -10.91 -13.82
C GLN A 452 -20.00 -10.55 -15.19
N ASN A 453 -19.14 -10.39 -16.20
CA ASN A 453 -19.55 -10.19 -17.59
C ASN A 453 -20.40 -11.35 -18.14
N ALA A 454 -19.94 -12.60 -17.98
CA ALA A 454 -20.61 -13.78 -18.52
C ALA A 454 -21.99 -14.05 -17.90
N LYS A 455 -22.21 -13.61 -16.65
CA LYS A 455 -23.51 -13.74 -15.99
C LYS A 455 -24.52 -12.66 -16.41
N GLY A 456 -24.12 -11.69 -17.24
CA GLY A 456 -24.92 -10.48 -17.44
C GLY A 456 -25.17 -9.72 -16.12
N LEU A 457 -24.34 -9.99 -15.10
CA LEU A 457 -24.29 -9.23 -13.85
C LEU A 457 -23.43 -7.99 -14.08
N GLY A 458 -23.68 -7.26 -15.18
CA GLY A 458 -23.50 -5.82 -15.09
C GLY A 458 -24.27 -5.42 -13.84
N PHE A 459 -23.63 -4.73 -12.91
CA PHE A 459 -24.33 -4.06 -11.85
C PHE A 459 -25.23 -3.06 -12.56
N SER A 460 -26.44 -3.52 -12.91
CA SER A 460 -27.42 -2.77 -13.66
C SER A 460 -27.62 -1.48 -12.90
N LYS A 461 -27.21 -0.36 -13.51
CA LYS A 461 -27.28 1.03 -13.03
C LYS A 461 -27.52 1.11 -11.53
N ILE A 462 -26.50 1.37 -10.69
CA ILE A 462 -26.69 1.52 -9.23
C ILE A 462 -27.91 2.42 -8.99
N PRO A 463 -29.08 1.87 -8.65
CA PRO A 463 -30.23 2.68 -8.37
C PRO A 463 -30.09 2.97 -6.90
N VAL A 464 -29.83 4.22 -6.56
CA VAL A 464 -29.91 4.69 -5.19
C VAL A 464 -31.36 4.46 -4.71
N GLY A 465 -31.60 3.37 -3.95
CA GLY A 465 -32.86 3.11 -3.24
C GLY A 465 -33.34 1.65 -3.14
N SER A 466 -32.95 0.94 -2.06
CA SER A 466 -33.56 -0.19 -1.31
C SER A 466 -34.70 -1.06 -1.91
N ASN A 467 -34.69 -2.41 -1.75
CA ASN A 467 -35.72 -3.18 -0.98
C ASN A 467 -35.84 -4.71 -1.23
N ASN A 468 -36.11 -5.42 -0.13
CA ASN A 468 -36.46 -6.82 0.09
C ASN A 468 -37.40 -7.43 -1.00
N LYS A 469 -36.89 -8.38 -1.82
CA LYS A 469 -37.60 -9.00 -2.96
C LYS A 469 -38.99 -9.58 -2.60
N VAL A 470 -39.15 -10.11 -1.39
CA VAL A 470 -40.45 -10.61 -0.91
C VAL A 470 -41.46 -9.47 -0.76
N VAL A 471 -41.04 -8.31 -0.25
CA VAL A 471 -41.90 -7.12 -0.14
C VAL A 471 -42.38 -6.69 -1.52
N LYS A 472 -41.48 -6.67 -2.52
CA LYS A 472 -41.84 -6.34 -3.91
C LYS A 472 -42.87 -7.33 -4.46
N LEU A 473 -42.65 -8.63 -4.30
CA LEU A 473 -43.57 -9.66 -4.79
C LEU A 473 -44.95 -9.62 -4.11
N LEU A 474 -45.00 -9.36 -2.79
CA LEU A 474 -46.28 -9.22 -2.07
C LEU A 474 -47.05 -7.96 -2.51
N ARG A 475 -46.35 -6.85 -2.77
CA ARG A 475 -46.95 -5.64 -3.33
C ARG A 475 -47.51 -5.89 -4.73
N THR A 476 -46.74 -6.57 -5.59
CA THR A 476 -47.20 -6.93 -6.94
C THR A 476 -48.41 -7.87 -6.90
N LEU A 477 -48.42 -8.85 -6.00
CA LEU A 477 -49.56 -9.76 -5.82
C LEU A 477 -50.83 -9.01 -5.41
N TYR A 478 -50.72 -8.05 -4.49
CA TYR A 478 -51.86 -7.20 -4.10
C TYR A 478 -52.41 -6.39 -5.27
N THR A 479 -51.53 -5.74 -6.04
CA THR A 479 -51.94 -4.97 -7.22
C THR A 479 -52.66 -5.86 -8.23
N GLU A 480 -52.15 -7.06 -8.48
CA GLU A 480 -52.76 -7.99 -9.42
C GLU A 480 -54.16 -8.45 -8.97
N VAL A 481 -54.29 -8.88 -7.70
CA VAL A 481 -55.59 -9.29 -7.14
C VAL A 481 -56.58 -8.13 -7.17
N SER A 482 -56.12 -6.90 -6.94
CA SER A 482 -56.95 -5.69 -7.01
C SER A 482 -57.43 -5.40 -8.43
N ASN A 483 -56.56 -5.59 -9.43
CA ASN A 483 -56.87 -5.35 -10.84
C ASN A 483 -57.83 -6.41 -11.41
N ASN A 484 -57.79 -7.65 -10.91
CA ASN A 484 -58.67 -8.74 -11.34
C ASN A 484 -60.02 -8.77 -10.59
N LYS A 485 -60.58 -7.59 -10.25
CA LYS A 485 -61.82 -7.49 -9.47
C LYS A 485 -63.00 -8.14 -10.17
N THR A 486 -63.64 -9.08 -9.46
CA THR A 486 -64.93 -9.66 -9.85
C THR A 486 -65.90 -9.57 -8.67
N ASN A 487 -67.21 -9.44 -8.93
CA ASN A 487 -68.24 -9.44 -7.88
C ASN A 487 -68.52 -10.85 -7.32
N SER A 488 -67.48 -11.68 -7.20
CA SER A 488 -67.59 -13.06 -6.75
C SER A 488 -67.16 -13.20 -5.28
N PRO A 489 -67.83 -14.06 -4.49
CA PRO A 489 -67.40 -14.37 -3.13
C PRO A 489 -65.95 -14.88 -3.05
N GLN A 490 -65.45 -15.51 -4.11
CA GLN A 490 -64.08 -16.00 -4.22
C GLN A 490 -63.06 -14.85 -4.37
N TRP A 491 -63.41 -13.81 -5.12
CA TRP A 491 -62.52 -12.64 -5.24
C TRP A 491 -62.38 -11.89 -3.91
N ASN A 492 -63.48 -11.68 -3.18
CA ASN A 492 -63.41 -11.03 -1.86
C ASN A 492 -62.42 -11.75 -0.93
N LYS A 493 -62.46 -13.09 -0.88
CA LYS A 493 -61.54 -13.90 -0.07
C LYS A 493 -60.07 -13.75 -0.48
N ARG A 494 -59.78 -13.67 -1.79
CA ARG A 494 -58.41 -13.42 -2.29
C ARG A 494 -57.95 -12.01 -1.96
N PHE A 495 -58.83 -11.02 -2.16
CA PHE A 495 -58.53 -9.62 -1.94
C PHE A 495 -58.22 -9.34 -0.46
N ASP A 496 -58.98 -9.92 0.47
CA ASP A 496 -58.72 -9.79 1.91
C ASP A 496 -57.36 -10.39 2.30
N ALA A 497 -57.03 -11.58 1.78
CA ALA A 497 -55.75 -12.24 2.03
C ALA A 497 -54.56 -11.45 1.44
N ALA A 498 -54.71 -10.93 0.21
CA ALA A 498 -53.70 -10.09 -0.43
C ALA A 498 -53.51 -8.75 0.29
N THR A 499 -54.58 -8.16 0.82
CA THR A 499 -54.54 -6.91 1.60
C THR A 499 -53.75 -7.11 2.90
N GLN A 500 -53.97 -8.22 3.60
CA GLN A 500 -53.23 -8.56 4.82
C GLN A 500 -51.73 -8.74 4.55
N LEU A 501 -51.38 -9.40 3.44
CA LEU A 501 -49.99 -9.54 2.99
C LEU A 501 -49.36 -8.19 2.62
N TYR A 502 -50.11 -7.29 1.97
CA TYR A 502 -49.66 -5.94 1.64
C TYR A 502 -49.40 -5.09 2.88
N GLN A 503 -50.29 -5.14 3.88
CA GLN A 503 -50.12 -4.45 5.15
C GLN A 503 -48.87 -4.94 5.91
N LEU A 504 -48.58 -6.24 5.85
CA LEU A 504 -47.34 -6.79 6.38
C LEU A 504 -46.12 -6.27 5.60
N ALA A 505 -46.18 -6.24 4.27
CA ALA A 505 -45.12 -5.76 3.40
C ALA A 505 -44.80 -4.27 3.57
N ASN A 506 -45.77 -3.46 4.02
CA ASN A 506 -45.56 -2.04 4.32
C ASN A 506 -44.79 -1.76 5.61
N LYS A 507 -44.44 -2.79 6.40
CA LYS A 507 -43.54 -2.64 7.55
C LYS A 507 -42.05 -2.72 7.17
N GLU A 508 -41.74 -2.79 5.86
CA GLU A 508 -40.40 -2.81 5.21
C GLU A 508 -39.46 -3.98 5.56
N VAL A 509 -39.65 -4.68 6.69
CA VAL A 509 -38.84 -5.85 7.08
C VAL A 509 -39.73 -7.07 7.37
N ILE A 510 -39.61 -8.11 6.54
CA ILE A 510 -40.26 -9.42 6.78
C ILE A 510 -39.27 -10.35 7.48
N ARG A 511 -39.64 -10.84 8.67
CA ARG A 511 -38.83 -11.75 9.50
C ARG A 511 -39.26 -13.21 9.29
N GLN A 512 -38.39 -14.16 9.62
CA GLN A 512 -38.66 -15.61 9.46
C GLN A 512 -39.92 -16.08 10.21
N GLU A 513 -40.21 -15.47 11.36
CA GLU A 513 -41.42 -15.70 12.16
C GLU A 513 -42.72 -15.37 11.41
N ASN A 514 -42.65 -14.55 10.35
CA ASN A 514 -43.81 -14.23 9.52
C ASN A 514 -44.11 -15.31 8.45
N SER A 515 -43.19 -16.25 8.20
CA SER A 515 -43.33 -17.26 7.12
C SER A 515 -44.58 -18.15 7.22
N PRO A 516 -44.96 -18.70 8.40
CA PRO A 516 -46.18 -19.49 8.52
C PRO A 516 -47.44 -18.68 8.19
N TYR A 517 -47.48 -17.42 8.64
CA TYR A 517 -48.59 -16.52 8.35
C TYR A 517 -48.68 -16.20 6.85
N ILE A 518 -47.55 -15.91 6.19
CA ILE A 518 -47.53 -15.62 4.75
C ILE A 518 -48.00 -16.84 3.96
N LYS A 519 -47.52 -18.04 4.29
CA LYS A 519 -47.96 -19.29 3.62
C LYS A 519 -49.46 -19.53 3.77
N ALA A 520 -50.03 -19.25 4.96
CA ALA A 520 -51.47 -19.39 5.19
C ALA A 520 -52.30 -18.45 4.30
N GLN A 521 -51.89 -17.17 4.16
CA GLN A 521 -52.59 -16.22 3.30
C GLN A 521 -52.45 -16.58 1.81
N LEU A 522 -51.28 -17.02 1.37
CA LEU A 522 -51.06 -17.47 -0.01
C LEU A 522 -51.92 -18.69 -0.37
N GLU A 523 -52.16 -19.59 0.59
CA GLU A 523 -53.01 -20.75 0.39
C GLU A 523 -54.49 -20.35 0.25
N ILE A 524 -54.95 -19.36 1.01
CA ILE A 524 -56.28 -18.76 0.81
C ILE A 524 -56.39 -18.21 -0.62
N ILE A 525 -55.35 -17.54 -1.12
CA ILE A 525 -55.37 -17.01 -2.50
C ILE A 525 -55.44 -18.15 -3.52
N LYS A 526 -54.66 -19.22 -3.34
CA LYS A 526 -54.65 -20.42 -4.21
C LYS A 526 -55.99 -21.13 -4.31
N GLN A 527 -56.72 -21.26 -3.21
CA GLN A 527 -57.98 -22.00 -3.16
C GLN A 527 -59.17 -21.25 -3.80
N ASN A 528 -59.02 -19.94 -4.05
CA ASN A 528 -60.11 -19.08 -4.48
C ASN A 528 -60.02 -18.66 -5.96
N LYS A 529 -59.62 -19.60 -6.83
CA LYS A 529 -59.53 -19.45 -8.31
C LYS A 529 -58.63 -18.28 -8.75
N PRO A 530 -57.34 -18.27 -8.37
CA PRO A 530 -56.37 -17.26 -8.79
C PRO A 530 -56.21 -17.19 -10.31
N SER A 531 -55.82 -16.02 -10.83
CA SER A 531 -55.35 -15.93 -12.21
C SER A 531 -54.05 -16.71 -12.38
N TRP A 532 -53.67 -17.04 -13.62
CA TRP A 532 -52.40 -17.71 -13.89
C TRP A 532 -51.20 -16.86 -13.42
N PHE A 533 -51.31 -15.52 -13.54
CA PHE A 533 -50.27 -14.60 -13.07
C PHE A 533 -50.19 -14.56 -11.53
N GLU A 534 -51.35 -14.55 -10.84
CA GLU A 534 -51.41 -14.68 -9.39
C GLU A 534 -50.77 -16.00 -8.91
N LEU A 535 -51.05 -17.13 -9.58
CA LEU A 535 -50.43 -18.42 -9.27
C LEU A 535 -48.90 -18.41 -9.45
N SER A 536 -48.41 -17.76 -10.50
CA SER A 536 -46.98 -17.60 -10.74
C SER A 536 -46.32 -16.80 -9.61
N LEU A 537 -46.92 -15.67 -9.21
CA LEU A 537 -46.41 -14.86 -8.10
C LEU A 537 -46.44 -15.62 -6.77
N ILE A 538 -47.52 -16.34 -6.47
CA ILE A 538 -47.62 -17.15 -5.26
C ILE A 538 -46.52 -18.22 -5.24
N THR A 539 -46.27 -18.87 -6.37
CA THR A 539 -45.23 -19.91 -6.49
C THR A 539 -43.85 -19.31 -6.23
N GLN A 540 -43.54 -18.16 -6.84
CA GLN A 540 -42.28 -17.45 -6.59
C GLN A 540 -42.11 -17.05 -5.11
N ILE A 541 -43.18 -16.61 -4.45
CA ILE A 541 -43.11 -16.25 -3.02
C ILE A 541 -42.90 -17.51 -2.16
N LEU A 542 -43.59 -18.61 -2.45
CA LEU A 542 -43.43 -19.87 -1.74
C LEU A 542 -42.06 -20.50 -1.96
N ASP A 543 -41.49 -20.37 -3.16
CA ASP A 543 -40.13 -20.81 -3.48
C ASP A 543 -39.12 -20.06 -2.61
N VAL A 544 -39.23 -18.73 -2.53
CA VAL A 544 -38.37 -17.92 -1.66
C VAL A 544 -38.56 -18.28 -0.17
N LEU A 545 -39.78 -18.59 0.28
CA LEU A 545 -40.08 -18.96 1.67
C LEU A 545 -39.77 -20.42 2.03
N SER A 546 -39.70 -21.32 1.05
CA SER A 546 -39.47 -22.76 1.24
C SER A 546 -37.98 -23.11 1.35
N LEU A 547 -37.12 -22.27 0.78
CA LEU A 547 -35.67 -22.44 0.86
C LEU A 547 -35.14 -22.35 2.30
N GLY A 548 -35.85 -21.69 3.22
CA GLY A 548 -35.45 -21.52 4.63
C GLY A 548 -34.10 -20.77 4.78
N LEU A 549 -33.83 -20.21 5.96
CA LEU A 549 -32.59 -19.47 6.20
C LEU A 549 -31.34 -20.37 6.39
N ILE A 550 -31.50 -21.70 6.54
CA ILE A 550 -30.39 -22.63 6.88
C ILE A 550 -29.86 -23.45 5.68
N PRO A 551 -30.70 -23.94 4.74
CA PRO A 551 -30.20 -24.64 3.54
C PRO A 551 -29.41 -23.74 2.57
N ILE A 552 -29.71 -22.43 2.49
CA ILE A 552 -28.93 -21.46 1.72
C ILE A 552 -27.51 -21.27 2.32
N ILE A 553 -27.38 -21.40 3.64
CA ILE A 553 -26.09 -21.31 4.35
C ILE A 553 -25.28 -22.62 4.25
N ARG A 554 -25.93 -23.79 4.10
CA ARG A 554 -25.24 -25.10 4.03
C ARG A 554 -24.92 -25.59 2.61
N HIS A 555 -25.58 -25.08 1.56
CA HIS A 555 -25.32 -25.50 0.18
C HIS A 555 -24.29 -24.63 -0.56
N LEU A 556 -23.80 -23.56 0.06
CA LEU A 556 -22.85 -22.60 -0.54
C LEU A 556 -21.42 -22.66 0.05
N PHE A 557 -21.10 -23.73 0.78
CA PHE A 557 -19.75 -24.05 1.27
C PHE A 557 -19.31 -25.44 0.74
N PHE A 558 -18.14 -25.52 0.08
CA PHE A 558 -17.34 -26.74 -0.23
C PHE A 558 -17.91 -27.68 -1.34
N THR A 559 -17.15 -28.27 -2.28
CA THR A 559 -15.89 -29.07 -2.20
C THR A 559 -15.32 -29.34 -3.65
N PRO A 560 -14.17 -30.03 -3.88
CA PRO A 560 -13.00 -29.47 -4.57
C PRO A 560 -12.34 -30.41 -5.61
N ASP A 561 -13.02 -30.83 -6.69
CA ASP A 561 -12.50 -31.97 -7.49
C ASP A 561 -12.01 -31.64 -8.91
N ASN A 562 -12.38 -30.50 -9.51
CA ASN A 562 -11.93 -30.18 -10.89
C ASN A 562 -10.74 -29.23 -10.96
N THR A 563 -10.44 -28.50 -9.88
CA THR A 563 -9.30 -27.56 -9.82
C THR A 563 -7.96 -28.31 -9.69
N MET A 564 -7.93 -29.45 -9.00
CA MET A 564 -6.69 -30.23 -8.81
C MET A 564 -6.20 -30.91 -10.10
N THR A 565 -7.10 -31.34 -10.98
CA THR A 565 -6.73 -31.99 -12.26
C THR A 565 -6.21 -30.98 -13.28
N TYR A 566 -6.68 -29.74 -13.25
CA TYR A 566 -6.18 -28.66 -14.10
C TYR A 566 -4.86 -28.07 -13.57
N LEU A 567 -4.71 -27.93 -12.24
CA LEU A 567 -3.46 -27.51 -11.61
C LEU A 567 -2.32 -28.52 -11.80
N LYS A 568 -2.60 -29.83 -11.75
CA LYS A 568 -1.59 -30.87 -12.07
C LYS A 568 -1.07 -30.77 -13.51
N LYS A 569 -1.96 -30.46 -14.45
CA LYS A 569 -1.62 -30.31 -15.87
C LYS A 569 -0.76 -29.07 -16.12
N ILE A 570 -1.02 -27.99 -15.37
CA ILE A 570 -0.22 -26.77 -15.40
C ILE A 570 1.14 -26.96 -14.69
N GLU A 571 1.20 -27.71 -13.57
CA GLU A 571 2.48 -28.08 -12.93
C GLU A 571 3.36 -28.93 -13.88
N GLU A 572 2.76 -29.89 -14.59
CA GLU A 572 3.44 -30.73 -15.60
C GLU A 572 3.91 -29.94 -16.84
N GLU A 573 3.19 -28.88 -17.23
CA GLU A 573 3.56 -27.99 -18.34
C GLU A 573 4.61 -26.93 -17.97
N LEU A 574 4.74 -26.58 -16.68
CA LEU A 574 5.71 -25.60 -16.19
C LEU A 574 7.07 -26.22 -15.79
N GLU A 575 7.12 -27.51 -15.42
CA GLU A 575 8.36 -28.22 -15.07
C GLU A 575 9.46 -28.26 -16.16
N PRO A 576 9.16 -28.39 -17.47
CA PRO A 576 10.20 -28.47 -18.51
C PRO A 576 11.03 -27.18 -18.64
N SER A 577 10.48 -26.04 -18.25
CA SER A 577 11.19 -24.74 -18.27
C SER A 577 12.24 -24.63 -17.15
N TYR A 578 12.05 -25.32 -16.03
CA TYR A 578 12.97 -25.34 -14.89
C TYR A 578 14.11 -26.35 -15.07
N ILE A 579 13.84 -27.52 -15.66
CA ILE A 579 14.86 -28.54 -15.93
C ILE A 579 15.80 -28.09 -17.06
N LYS A 580 15.28 -27.41 -18.10
CA LYS A 580 16.07 -26.92 -19.24
C LYS A 580 17.03 -25.78 -18.86
N TRP A 581 16.69 -24.96 -17.86
CA TRP A 581 17.60 -23.96 -17.27
C TRP A 581 18.70 -24.58 -16.40
N ARG A 582 18.40 -25.69 -15.70
CA ARG A 582 19.37 -26.36 -14.81
C ARG A 582 20.40 -27.22 -15.56
N SER A 583 20.01 -27.78 -16.71
CA SER A 583 20.88 -28.63 -17.55
C SER A 583 21.76 -27.83 -18.52
N SER A 584 21.46 -26.54 -18.75
CA SER A 584 22.28 -25.63 -19.58
C SER A 584 23.31 -24.82 -18.78
N ASN A 585 23.22 -24.81 -17.44
CA ASN A 585 24.17 -24.11 -16.56
C ASN A 585 25.04 -25.04 -15.70
N LEU A 586 24.95 -26.36 -15.92
CA LEU A 586 25.78 -27.39 -15.27
C LEU A 586 26.48 -28.30 -16.29
N ALA A 587 26.57 -27.88 -17.55
CA ALA A 587 27.32 -28.56 -18.61
C ALA A 587 28.58 -27.77 -18.97
#